data_AF-A0A954CZS8-F1
#
_entry.id   AF-A0A954CZS8-F1
#
_cell.length_a   1.000
_cell.length_b   1.000
_cell.length_c   1.000
_cell.angle_alpha   90.00
_cell.angle_beta   90.00
_cell.angle_gamma   90.00
#
_symmetry.space_group_name_H-M   'P 1'
#
loop_
_entity.id
_entity.type
_entity.pdbx_description
1 polymer ?
#
loop_
_entity_poly.entity_id
_entity_poly.type
_entity_poly.pdbx_seq_one_letter_code
_entity_poly.pdbx_strand_id
1 'polypeptide(L)'
;EPRVAMLSFSNFGSVNHDRAVLVRRAVDLVRTWRPELEVEGEMHADAAMLFEQTREHHPFSRLTGPANVLVFPNLDSGNIAQKIAQCAGAQASVGPILMGLARPVSILSPYSGVRDIVMSVAITAMMAAARASESPDVRQEVDILRIARLVEQTERELTGRDMPHDRSS
;
A
#
# COMPACT_ATOMS: atom_id res chain seq x y z
N GLU A 1 -6.63 0.40 15.36
CA GLU A 1 -6.89 -0.58 14.30
C GLU A 1 -6.54 0.02 12.93
N PRO A 2 -6.05 -0.78 11.97
CA PRO A 2 -5.68 -0.31 10.65
C PRO A 2 -6.92 -0.02 9.81
N ARG A 3 -6.95 1.18 9.22
CA ARG A 3 -7.94 1.62 8.24
C ARG A 3 -7.20 1.94 6.96
N VAL A 4 -7.29 1.03 6.01
CA VAL A 4 -6.43 0.99 4.82
C VAL A 4 -7.16 1.61 3.64
N ALA A 5 -6.52 2.59 3.00
CA ALA A 5 -6.95 3.13 1.72
C ALA A 5 -5.96 2.73 0.62
N MET A 6 -6.46 2.04 -0.40
CA MET A 6 -5.72 1.69 -1.61
C MET A 6 -5.89 2.84 -2.62
N LEU A 7 -4.84 3.65 -2.75
CA LEU A 7 -4.90 4.92 -3.45
C LEU A 7 -4.86 4.78 -4.98
N SER A 8 -5.57 5.68 -5.66
CA SER A 8 -5.61 5.79 -7.12
C SER A 8 -5.98 7.22 -7.54
N PHE A 9 -5.88 7.51 -8.83
CA PHE A 9 -6.48 8.69 -9.45
C PHE A 9 -7.95 8.46 -9.85
N SER A 10 -8.51 7.28 -9.58
CA SER A 10 -9.93 6.95 -9.71
C SER A 10 -10.55 6.82 -8.31
N ASN A 11 -11.86 7.07 -8.23
CA ASN A 11 -12.70 6.81 -7.06
C ASN A 11 -13.75 5.77 -7.44
N PHE A 12 -13.63 4.55 -6.93
CA PHE A 12 -14.64 3.49 -6.99
C PHE A 12 -15.26 3.28 -8.39
N GLY A 13 -14.46 3.31 -9.46
CA GLY A 13 -14.96 3.18 -10.82
C GLY A 13 -15.15 4.48 -11.60
N SER A 14 -14.85 5.64 -11.02
CA SER A 14 -15.01 6.91 -11.73
C SER A 14 -14.16 7.01 -13.01
N VAL A 15 -13.03 6.33 -13.07
CA VAL A 15 -12.21 6.22 -14.28
C VAL A 15 -11.91 4.75 -14.60
N ASN A 16 -12.28 4.31 -15.80
CA ASN A 16 -11.97 2.98 -16.29
C ASN A 16 -10.64 2.99 -17.05
N HIS A 17 -9.55 2.82 -16.31
CA HIS A 17 -8.19 2.80 -16.82
C HIS A 17 -7.40 1.67 -16.13
N ASP A 18 -6.47 1.01 -16.83
CA ASP A 18 -5.78 -0.19 -16.35
C ASP A 18 -5.17 -0.04 -14.95
N ARG A 19 -4.47 1.08 -14.72
CA ARG A 19 -3.91 1.41 -13.41
C ARG A 19 -4.96 1.54 -12.29
N ALA A 20 -6.16 2.04 -12.58
CA ALA A 20 -7.25 2.07 -11.61
C ALA A 20 -7.84 0.68 -11.38
N VAL A 21 -8.00 -0.11 -12.46
CA VAL A 21 -8.45 -1.50 -12.40
C VAL A 21 -7.49 -2.38 -11.60
N LEU A 22 -6.17 -2.17 -11.72
CA LEU A 22 -5.15 -2.85 -10.94
C LEU A 22 -5.38 -2.68 -9.44
N VAL A 23 -5.58 -1.44 -8.99
CA VAL A 23 -5.82 -1.13 -7.58
C VAL A 23 -7.14 -1.73 -7.10
N ARG A 24 -8.20 -1.69 -7.92
CA ARG A 24 -9.48 -2.32 -7.61
C ARG A 24 -9.35 -3.83 -7.40
N ARG A 25 -8.65 -4.52 -8.30
CA ARG A 25 -8.37 -5.95 -8.16
C ARG A 25 -7.55 -6.24 -6.91
N ALA A 26 -6.58 -5.39 -6.58
CA ALA A 26 -5.81 -5.53 -5.35
C ALA A 26 -6.70 -5.42 -4.10
N VAL A 27 -7.67 -4.50 -4.07
CA VAL A 27 -8.66 -4.39 -2.99
C VAL A 27 -9.49 -5.67 -2.87
N ASP A 28 -9.98 -6.21 -3.98
CA ASP A 28 -10.77 -7.45 -4.00
C ASP A 28 -9.97 -8.65 -3.47
N LEU A 29 -8.69 -8.76 -3.84
CA LEU A 29 -7.79 -9.79 -3.33
C LEU A 29 -7.59 -9.66 -1.82
N VAL A 30 -7.32 -8.45 -1.32
CA VAL A 30 -7.13 -8.22 0.12
C VAL A 30 -8.40 -8.54 0.90
N ARG A 31 -9.57 -8.14 0.40
CA ARG A 31 -10.87 -8.46 1.02
C ARG A 31 -11.14 -9.97 1.05
N THR A 32 -10.68 -10.69 0.03
CA THR A 32 -10.81 -12.16 -0.02
C THR A 32 -9.90 -12.82 1.00
N TRP A 33 -8.66 -12.35 1.17
CA TRP A 33 -7.69 -12.97 2.07
C TRP A 33 -7.86 -12.53 3.53
N ARG A 34 -8.29 -11.29 3.77
CA ARG A 34 -8.43 -10.66 5.09
C ARG A 34 -9.79 -9.94 5.17
N PRO A 35 -10.91 -10.68 5.19
CA PRO A 35 -12.25 -10.09 5.16
C PRO A 35 -12.53 -9.18 6.36
N GLU A 36 -11.87 -9.41 7.49
CA GLU A 36 -11.96 -8.59 8.71
C GLU A 36 -11.19 -7.27 8.63
N LEU A 37 -10.25 -7.12 7.69
CA LEU A 37 -9.49 -5.89 7.53
C LEU A 37 -10.36 -4.78 6.97
N GLU A 38 -10.32 -3.61 7.61
CA GLU A 38 -10.94 -2.41 7.10
C GLU A 38 -10.09 -1.86 5.93
N VAL A 39 -10.48 -2.20 4.71
CA VAL A 39 -9.79 -1.80 3.48
C VAL A 39 -10.79 -1.32 2.41
N GLU A 40 -10.47 -0.16 1.83
CA GLU A 40 -11.25 0.45 0.74
C GLU A 40 -10.36 0.92 -0.41
N GLY A 41 -10.97 1.02 -1.57
CA GLY A 41 -10.37 1.52 -2.80
C GLY A 41 -10.97 0.88 -4.06
N GLU A 42 -10.51 1.25 -5.25
CA GLU A 42 -9.51 2.29 -5.48
C GLU A 42 -10.08 3.69 -5.18
N MET A 43 -9.31 4.55 -4.49
CA MET A 43 -9.81 5.87 -4.09
C MET A 43 -8.75 6.97 -4.08
N HIS A 44 -9.18 8.21 -4.20
CA HIS A 44 -8.36 9.41 -4.09
C HIS A 44 -7.91 9.63 -2.64
N ALA A 45 -6.79 10.33 -2.48
CA ALA A 45 -6.20 10.58 -1.17
C ALA A 45 -7.06 11.51 -0.29
N ASP A 46 -7.74 12.47 -0.89
CA ASP A 46 -8.68 13.36 -0.18
C ASP A 46 -9.86 12.57 0.39
N ALA A 47 -10.51 11.71 -0.40
CA ALA A 47 -11.56 10.83 0.08
C ALA A 47 -11.07 9.92 1.24
N ALA A 48 -9.84 9.41 1.15
CA ALA A 48 -9.26 8.57 2.20
C ALA A 48 -9.02 9.31 3.52
N MET A 49 -8.58 10.58 3.45
CA MET A 49 -8.20 11.37 4.62
C MET A 49 -9.36 12.20 5.19
N LEU A 50 -10.27 12.67 4.33
CA LEU A 50 -11.45 13.46 4.68
C LEU A 50 -12.66 12.54 4.75
N PHE A 51 -12.78 11.84 5.89
CA PHE A 51 -13.81 10.82 6.11
C PHE A 51 -15.24 11.29 5.80
N GLU A 52 -15.55 12.57 6.05
CA GLU A 52 -16.87 13.12 5.73
C GLU A 52 -17.18 13.06 4.23
N GLN A 53 -16.20 13.30 3.36
CA GLN A 53 -16.41 13.18 1.91
C GLN A 53 -16.72 11.74 1.51
N THR A 54 -16.01 10.77 2.08
CA THR A 54 -16.29 9.34 1.84
C THR A 54 -17.67 8.96 2.38
N ARG A 55 -18.04 9.44 3.55
CA ARG A 55 -19.34 9.12 4.17
C ARG A 55 -20.52 9.69 3.36
N GLU A 56 -20.34 10.85 2.75
CA GLU A 56 -21.35 11.51 1.92
C GLU A 56 -21.45 10.90 0.50
N HIS A 57 -20.32 10.75 -0.19
CA HIS A 57 -20.31 10.32 -1.60
C HIS A 57 -20.22 8.80 -1.79
N HIS A 58 -19.73 8.08 -0.78
CA HIS A 58 -19.48 6.64 -0.81
C HIS A 58 -19.98 5.96 0.48
N PRO A 59 -21.29 6.03 0.80
CA PRO A 59 -21.85 5.50 2.04
C PRO A 59 -21.74 3.96 2.18
N PHE A 60 -21.40 3.28 1.08
CA PHE A 60 -21.11 1.83 1.06
C PHE A 60 -19.69 1.50 1.57
N SER A 61 -18.83 2.50 1.74
CA SER A 61 -17.47 2.34 2.25
C SER A 61 -17.48 1.71 3.64
N ARG A 62 -16.62 0.71 3.85
CA ARG A 62 -16.41 0.06 5.15
C ARG A 62 -15.56 0.90 6.11
N LEU A 63 -15.02 2.03 5.65
CA LEU A 63 -14.20 2.88 6.52
C LEU A 63 -15.04 3.37 7.71
N THR A 64 -14.52 3.22 8.92
CA THR A 64 -15.13 3.68 10.17
C THR A 64 -14.63 5.06 10.60
N GLY A 65 -13.63 5.58 9.89
CA GLY A 65 -13.04 6.91 10.08
C GLY A 65 -11.98 7.21 9.02
N PRO A 66 -11.20 8.29 9.18
CA PRO A 66 -10.11 8.62 8.26
C PRO A 66 -9.10 7.48 8.15
N ALA A 67 -8.68 7.15 6.93
CA ALA A 67 -7.67 6.15 6.69
C ALA A 67 -6.36 6.53 7.40
N ASN A 68 -5.75 5.56 8.09
CA ASN A 68 -4.47 5.74 8.78
C ASN A 68 -3.34 4.90 8.17
N VAL A 69 -3.66 4.10 7.14
CA VAL A 69 -2.71 3.40 6.29
C VAL A 69 -3.02 3.75 4.84
N LEU A 70 -2.07 4.36 4.16
CA LEU A 70 -2.19 4.76 2.77
C LEU A 70 -1.30 3.87 1.90
N VAL A 71 -1.91 3.09 1.02
CA VAL A 71 -1.19 2.22 0.08
C VAL A 71 -1.16 2.91 -1.27
N PHE A 72 0.03 3.33 -1.69
CA PHE A 72 0.24 4.02 -2.96
C PHE A 72 0.24 3.03 -4.14
N PRO A 73 -0.28 3.43 -5.31
CA PRO A 73 -0.41 2.54 -6.46
C PRO A 73 0.93 2.21 -7.13
N ASN A 74 2.00 2.96 -6.84
CA ASN A 74 3.34 2.74 -7.38
C ASN A 74 4.40 3.53 -6.59
N LEU A 75 5.67 3.22 -6.88
CA LEU A 75 6.83 3.84 -6.24
C LEU A 75 6.88 5.36 -6.43
N ASP A 76 6.61 5.87 -7.63
CA ASP A 76 6.69 7.31 -7.92
C ASP A 76 5.72 8.10 -7.05
N SER A 77 4.45 7.68 -7.02
CA SER A 77 3.41 8.33 -6.21
C SER A 77 3.73 8.30 -4.71
N GLY A 78 4.22 7.17 -4.19
CA GLY A 78 4.63 7.06 -2.79
C GLY A 78 5.83 7.94 -2.46
N ASN A 79 6.88 7.92 -3.30
CA ASN A 79 8.09 8.71 -3.08
C ASN A 79 7.81 10.21 -3.13
N ILE A 80 7.05 10.66 -4.13
CA ILE A 80 6.69 12.07 -4.32
C ILE A 80 5.83 12.54 -3.14
N ALA A 81 4.76 11.82 -2.80
CA ALA A 81 3.86 12.20 -1.71
C ALA A 81 4.59 12.26 -0.36
N GLN A 82 5.47 11.29 -0.10
CA GLN A 82 6.26 11.25 1.12
C GLN A 82 7.19 12.47 1.23
N LYS A 83 7.89 12.85 0.15
CA LYS A 83 8.73 14.06 0.13
C LYS A 83 7.92 15.33 0.27
N ILE A 84 6.76 15.43 -0.40
CA ILE A 84 5.84 16.56 -0.24
C ILE A 84 5.42 16.70 1.23
N ALA A 85 5.03 15.61 1.88
CA ALA A 85 4.63 15.63 3.28
C ALA A 85 5.77 16.10 4.19
N GLN A 86 7.00 15.61 3.97
CA GLN A 86 8.19 16.09 4.70
C GLN A 86 8.41 17.60 4.52
N CYS A 87 8.35 18.10 3.28
CA CYS A 87 8.49 19.52 2.98
C CYS A 87 7.36 20.37 3.58
N ALA A 88 6.15 19.82 3.68
CA ALA A 88 4.99 20.47 4.30
C ALA A 88 5.02 20.45 5.84
N GLY A 89 6.10 19.94 6.45
CA GLY A 89 6.29 19.96 7.90
C GLY A 89 5.77 18.72 8.63
N ALA A 90 5.45 17.63 7.92
CA ALA A 90 5.14 16.35 8.56
C ALA A 90 6.33 15.92 9.43
N GLN A 91 6.09 15.86 10.75
CA GLN A 91 7.12 15.56 11.72
C GLN A 91 7.45 14.07 11.70
N ALA A 92 8.74 13.74 11.66
CA ALA A 92 9.29 12.38 11.80
C ALA A 92 8.82 11.36 10.75
N SER A 93 9.39 11.43 9.55
CA SER A 93 9.40 10.26 8.66
C SER A 93 10.41 9.25 9.17
N VAL A 94 9.96 8.11 9.69
CA VAL A 94 10.87 7.00 9.97
C VAL A 94 11.13 6.25 8.67
N GLY A 95 12.39 6.23 8.27
CA GLY A 95 12.87 5.75 6.96
C GLY A 95 12.57 4.28 6.69
N PRO A 96 12.71 3.85 5.42
CA PRO A 96 11.96 2.72 4.85
C PRO A 96 12.06 1.46 5.70
N ILE A 97 10.91 1.01 6.18
CA ILE A 97 10.79 -0.24 6.94
C ILE A 97 10.57 -1.36 5.92
N LEU A 98 11.57 -2.23 5.77
CA LEU A 98 11.48 -3.37 4.86
C LEU A 98 10.67 -4.49 5.51
N MET A 99 9.61 -4.94 4.83
CA MET A 99 8.75 -6.03 5.26
C MET A 99 8.83 -7.20 4.27
N GLY A 100 8.49 -8.42 4.72
CA GLY A 100 8.47 -9.63 3.88
C GLY A 100 9.83 -10.33 3.68
N LEU A 101 10.93 -9.78 4.20
CA LEU A 101 12.24 -10.46 4.17
C LEU A 101 12.30 -11.63 5.16
N ALA A 102 13.25 -12.56 4.98
CA ALA A 102 13.48 -13.69 5.89
C ALA A 102 14.03 -13.29 7.27
N ARG A 103 14.68 -12.12 7.36
CA ARG A 103 15.09 -11.47 8.61
C ARG A 103 14.87 -9.95 8.48
N PRO A 104 14.59 -9.23 9.57
CA PRO A 104 14.49 -7.77 9.53
C PRO A 104 15.80 -7.13 9.09
N VAL A 105 15.72 -6.18 8.18
CA VAL A 105 16.86 -5.42 7.65
C VAL A 105 16.44 -3.96 7.55
N SER A 106 17.27 -3.06 8.05
CA SER A 106 17.15 -1.63 7.82
C SER A 106 18.19 -1.13 6.83
N ILE A 107 17.79 -0.23 5.95
CA ILE A 107 18.71 0.52 5.07
C ILE A 107 18.72 1.96 5.53
N LEU A 108 19.92 2.49 5.77
CA LEU A 108 20.14 3.88 6.14
C LEU A 108 20.72 4.65 4.95
N SER A 109 20.34 5.92 4.84
CA SER A 109 20.92 6.84 3.86
C SER A 109 22.20 7.44 4.45
N PRO A 110 23.22 7.78 3.63
CA PRO A 110 24.36 8.58 4.09
C PRO A 110 23.95 9.93 4.71
N TYR A 111 22.74 10.40 4.40
CA TYR A 111 22.18 11.65 4.92
C TYR A 111 21.31 11.45 6.17
N SER A 112 21.22 10.24 6.73
CA SER A 112 20.40 9.95 7.92
C SER A 112 20.99 10.62 9.17
N GLY A 113 20.14 11.32 9.92
CA GLY A 113 20.52 11.91 11.20
C GLY A 113 20.59 10.88 12.33
N VAL A 114 21.16 11.26 13.48
CA VAL A 114 21.28 10.40 14.67
C VAL A 114 19.94 9.81 15.08
N ARG A 115 18.87 10.62 15.07
CA ARG A 115 17.52 10.19 15.41
C ARG A 115 17.00 9.09 14.48
N ASP A 116 17.27 9.21 13.18
CA ASP A 116 16.81 8.22 12.18
C ASP A 116 17.55 6.90 12.36
N ILE A 117 18.85 6.95 12.66
CA ILE A 117 19.68 5.77 12.94
C ILE A 117 19.15 5.04 14.17
N VAL A 118 18.97 5.76 15.28
CA VAL A 118 18.46 5.18 16.54
C VAL A 118 17.08 4.56 16.33
N MET A 119 16.18 5.27 15.65
CA MET A 119 14.83 4.79 15.39
C MET A 119 14.84 3.53 14.49
N SER A 120 15.67 3.53 13.46
CA SER A 120 15.80 2.41 12.53
C SER A 120 16.32 1.14 13.21
N VAL A 121 17.31 1.29 14.10
CA VAL A 121 17.83 0.17 14.92
C VAL A 121 16.75 -0.33 15.89
N ALA A 122 16.06 0.58 16.58
CA ALA A 122 14.99 0.20 17.51
C ALA A 122 13.88 -0.59 16.82
N ILE A 123 13.41 -0.13 15.66
CA ILE A 123 12.40 -0.82 14.86
C ILE A 123 12.90 -2.19 14.39
N THR A 124 14.13 -2.26 13.87
CA THR A 124 14.71 -3.53 13.40
C THR A 124 14.81 -4.55 14.53
N ALA A 125 15.22 -4.12 15.73
CA ALA A 125 15.27 -4.96 16.92
C ALA A 125 13.87 -5.43 17.35
N MET A 126 12.88 -4.53 17.33
CA MET A 126 11.49 -4.89 17.63
C MET A 126 10.93 -5.90 16.63
N MET A 127 11.17 -5.71 15.34
CA MET A 127 10.75 -6.66 14.29
C MET A 127 11.40 -8.02 14.49
N ALA A 128 12.67 -8.07 14.92
CA ALA A 128 13.38 -9.31 15.18
C ALA A 128 12.80 -10.04 16.40
N ALA A 129 12.49 -9.31 17.46
CA ALA A 129 11.86 -9.83 18.66
C ALA A 129 10.45 -10.37 18.38
N ALA A 130 9.61 -9.59 17.69
CA ALA A 130 8.25 -10.00 17.32
C ALA A 130 8.25 -11.28 16.46
N ARG A 131 9.18 -11.37 15.51
CA ARG A 131 9.30 -12.55 14.66
C ARG A 131 9.76 -13.79 15.40
N ALA A 132 10.63 -13.64 16.42
CA ALA A 132 11.05 -14.77 17.25
C ALA A 132 9.86 -15.42 17.99
N SER A 133 8.83 -14.63 18.32
CA SER A 133 7.59 -15.11 18.94
C SER A 133 6.53 -15.65 17.96
N GLU A 134 6.67 -15.46 16.65
CA GLU A 134 5.72 -15.94 15.64
C GLU A 134 5.88 -17.45 15.36
N SER A 135 4.74 -18.13 15.21
CA SER A 135 4.67 -19.53 14.80
C SER A 135 5.19 -19.72 13.35
N PRO A 136 5.76 -20.90 13.02
CA PRO A 136 6.34 -21.16 11.69
C PRO A 136 5.38 -20.96 10.51
N ASP A 137 4.07 -21.08 10.74
CA ASP A 137 3.01 -21.03 9.74
C ASP A 137 2.80 -19.59 9.19
N VAL A 138 2.78 -18.59 10.08
CA VAL A 138 2.67 -17.16 9.71
C VAL A 138 3.88 -16.72 8.87
N ARG A 139 5.04 -17.33 9.11
CA ARG A 139 6.27 -17.04 8.35
C ARG A 139 6.21 -17.54 6.89
N GLN A 140 5.39 -18.55 6.59
CA GLN A 140 5.16 -19.05 5.23
C GLN A 140 4.10 -18.22 4.48
N GLU A 141 3.19 -17.60 5.20
CA GLU A 141 2.10 -16.80 4.61
C GLU A 141 2.61 -15.49 3.97
N VAL A 142 3.67 -14.89 4.52
CA VAL A 142 4.29 -13.64 4.03
C VAL A 142 5.54 -13.90 3.16
N ASP A 143 5.47 -14.91 2.29
CA ASP A 143 6.55 -15.20 1.33
C ASP A 143 6.58 -14.15 0.21
N ILE A 144 7.63 -13.31 0.22
CA ILE A 144 7.85 -12.26 -0.79
C ILE A 144 7.89 -12.80 -2.22
N LEU A 145 8.35 -14.03 -2.44
CA LEU A 145 8.37 -14.66 -3.76
C LEU A 145 6.98 -15.06 -4.23
N ARG A 146 6.07 -15.39 -3.29
CA ARG A 146 4.66 -15.63 -3.61
C ARG A 146 3.96 -14.32 -3.97
N ILE A 147 4.21 -13.25 -3.20
CA ILE A 147 3.66 -11.92 -3.47
C ILE A 147 4.15 -11.39 -4.83
N ALA A 148 5.46 -11.47 -5.10
CA ALA A 148 6.05 -11.03 -6.38
C ALA A 148 5.41 -11.76 -7.58
N ARG A 149 5.21 -13.08 -7.48
CA ARG A 149 4.54 -13.86 -8.53
C ARG A 149 3.10 -13.41 -8.77
N LEU A 150 2.36 -13.08 -7.71
CA LEU A 150 0.97 -12.62 -7.82
C LEU A 150 0.89 -11.22 -8.45
N VAL A 151 1.82 -10.33 -8.11
CA VAL A 151 1.93 -9.01 -8.73
C VAL A 151 2.25 -9.16 -10.23
N GLU A 152 3.27 -9.95 -10.59
CA GLU A 152 3.63 -10.19 -11.99
C GLU A 152 2.49 -10.82 -12.80
N GLN A 153 1.74 -11.76 -12.22
CA GLN A 153 0.57 -12.36 -12.87
C GLN A 153 -0.52 -11.31 -13.12
N THR A 154 -0.82 -10.49 -12.11
CA THR A 154 -1.85 -9.45 -12.21
C THR A 154 -1.47 -8.39 -13.24
N GLU A 155 -0.21 -7.97 -13.29
CA GLU A 155 0.29 -7.02 -14.29
C GLU A 155 0.21 -7.60 -15.70
N ARG A 156 0.64 -8.85 -15.91
CA ARG A 156 0.55 -9.53 -17.21
C ARG A 156 -0.88 -9.70 -17.70
N GLU A 157 -1.82 -10.00 -16.81
CA GLU A 157 -3.24 -10.09 -17.16
C GLU A 157 -3.85 -8.75 -17.60
N LEU A 158 -3.30 -7.63 -17.11
CA LEU A 158 -3.70 -6.29 -17.52
C LEU A 158 -3.04 -5.90 -18.84
N THR A 159 -1.74 -6.16 -19.01
CA THR A 159 -1.02 -5.81 -20.25
C THR A 159 -1.39 -6.72 -21.43
N GLY A 160 -1.86 -7.95 -21.16
CA GLY A 160 -2.22 -8.93 -22.18
C GLY A 160 -3.66 -8.82 -22.72
N ARG A 161 -4.49 -7.91 -22.19
CA ARG A 161 -5.88 -7.72 -22.64
C ARG A 161 -6.06 -6.60 -23.67
N ASP A 162 -5.06 -5.77 -23.90
CA ASP A 162 -5.09 -4.72 -24.93
C ASP A 162 -4.19 -5.08 -26.12
N MET A 163 -4.82 -5.61 -27.16
CA MET A 163 -4.59 -5.23 -28.57
C MET A 163 -5.65 -5.90 -29.48
N PRO A 164 -6.85 -5.32 -29.67
CA PRO A 164 -7.40 -5.27 -31.00
C PRO A 164 -6.69 -4.12 -31.72
N HIS A 165 -5.73 -4.45 -32.59
CA HIS A 165 -5.33 -3.53 -33.64
C HIS A 165 -6.58 -3.20 -34.47
N ASP A 166 -7.17 -2.03 -34.24
CA ASP A 166 -8.05 -1.44 -35.24
C ASP A 166 -7.18 -1.07 -36.44
N ARG A 167 -7.16 -1.96 -37.43
CA ARG A 167 -6.73 -1.67 -38.79
C ARG A 167 -8.00 -1.37 -39.59
N SER A 168 -8.47 -0.14 -39.56
CA SER A 168 -9.38 0.47 -40.54
C SER A 168 -9.54 1.96 -40.17
N SER A 169 -9.49 2.98 -41.03
CA SER A 169 -9.23 3.17 -42.45
C SER A 169 -8.64 4.58 -42.63
#